data_AF-E9IC02-F1
#
_entry.id   AF-E9IC02-F1
#
_cell.length_a   1.000
_cell.length_b   1.000
_cell.length_c   1.000
_cell.angle_alpha   90.00
_cell.angle_beta   90.00
_cell.angle_gamma   90.00
#
_symmetry.space_group_name_H-M   'P 1'
#
loop_
_entity.id
_entity.type
_entity.pdbx_description
1 polymer ?
#
loop_
_entity_poly.entity_id
_entity_poly.type
_entity_poly.pdbx_seq_one_letter_code
_entity_poly.pdbx_strand_id
1 'polypeptide(L)' 'VLSHFLNLKGPSQTIDTACSSSLSAMAVGYENIMSGKCEDAIIGSTNMCFHPIANLQFARL' A
#
# COMPACT_ATOMS: atom_id res chain seq x y z
N VAL A 1 3.08 -1.33 11.22
CA VAL A 1 2.06 -1.73 12.22
C VAL A 1 1.57 -3.15 12.01
N LEU A 2 1.10 -3.53 10.81
CA LEU A 2 0.67 -4.91 10.54
C LEU A 2 1.81 -5.94 10.71
N SER A 3 3.00 -5.62 10.16
CA SER A 3 4.21 -6.43 10.31
C SER A 3 4.62 -6.66 11.77
N HIS A 4 4.49 -5.64 12.62
CA HIS A 4 4.78 -5.76 14.05
C HIS A 4 3.77 -6.67 14.77
N PHE A 5 2.47 -6.47 14.51
CA PHE A 5 1.41 -7.27 15.13
C PHE A 5 1.49 -8.75 14.74
N LEU A 6 1.81 -9.03 13.47
CA LEU A 6 1.95 -10.39 12.94
C LEU A 6 3.38 -10.96 13.10
N ASN A 7 4.29 -10.24 13.74
CA ASN A 7 5.71 -10.60 13.89
C ASN A 7 6.42 -10.98 12.56
N LEU A 8 6.06 -10.30 11.48
CA LEU A 8 6.66 -10.47 10.15
C LEU A 8 7.99 -9.72 10.07
N LYS A 9 9.03 -10.40 9.58
CA LYS A 9 10.39 -9.86 9.49
C LYS A 9 10.81 -9.44 8.07
N GLY A 10 9.93 -9.64 7.09
CA GLY A 10 10.15 -9.24 5.71
C GLY A 10 9.99 -7.73 5.47
N PRO A 11 10.08 -7.27 4.21
CA PRO A 11 9.90 -5.87 3.85
C PRO A 11 8.54 -5.32 4.31
N SER A 12 8.54 -4.15 4.94
CA SER A 12 7.34 -3.48 5.45
C SER A 12 7.32 -2.03 4.96
N GLN A 13 6.53 -1.75 3.92
CA GLN A 13 6.54 -0.47 3.21
C GLN A 13 5.13 0.06 2.96
N THR A 14 4.99 1.38 2.86
CA THR A 14 3.78 2.07 2.43
C THR A 14 4.04 2.66 1.05
N ILE A 15 3.14 2.43 0.11
CA ILE A 15 3.25 2.93 -1.27
C ILE A 15 2.10 3.88 -1.54
N ASP A 16 2.43 5.09 -1.99
CA ASP A 16 1.49 6.11 -2.40
C ASP A 16 1.80 6.51 -3.85
N THR A 17 0.97 6.02 -4.76
CA THR A 17 0.93 6.41 -6.17
C THR A 17 -0.45 6.97 -6.52
N ALA A 18 -1.09 7.64 -5.55
CA ALA A 18 -2.47 8.09 -5.63
C ALA A 18 -3.44 6.94 -5.96
N CYS A 19 -4.27 7.07 -7.00
CA CYS A 19 -5.31 6.10 -7.33
C CYS A 19 -4.78 4.70 -7.72
N SER A 20 -3.51 4.59 -8.11
CA SER A 20 -2.89 3.30 -8.47
C SER A 20 -2.13 2.64 -7.33
N SER A 21 -2.22 3.17 -6.11
CA SER A 21 -1.45 2.69 -4.94
C SER A 21 -1.60 1.19 -4.69
N SER A 22 -2.80 0.64 -4.81
CA SER A 22 -3.05 -0.80 -4.61
C SER A 22 -2.33 -1.67 -5.65
N LEU A 23 -2.35 -1.25 -6.92
CA LEU A 23 -1.69 -1.96 -8.01
C LEU A 23 -0.17 -1.82 -7.95
N SER A 24 0.32 -0.63 -7.63
CA SER A 24 1.76 -0.40 -7.42
C SER A 24 2.28 -1.20 -6.23
N ALA A 25 1.52 -1.30 -5.14
CA ALA A 25 1.87 -2.16 -4.01
C ALA A 25 1.92 -3.63 -4.41
N MET A 26 0.98 -4.08 -5.26
CA MET A 26 0.98 -5.43 -5.82
C MET A 26 2.23 -5.73 -6.65
N ALA A 27 2.61 -4.83 -7.55
CA ALA A 27 3.81 -4.98 -8.36
C ALA A 27 5.07 -5.11 -7.50
N VAL A 28 5.23 -4.25 -6.48
CA VAL A 28 6.38 -4.31 -5.56
C VAL A 28 6.39 -5.60 -4.75
N GLY A 29 5.23 -6.08 -4.29
CA GLY A 29 5.12 -7.35 -3.59
C GLY A 29 5.55 -8.53 -4.47
N TYR A 30 5.08 -8.56 -5.72
CA TYR A 30 5.47 -9.58 -6.69
C TYR A 30 6.99 -9.57 -6.95
N GLU A 31 7.59 -8.39 -7.18
CA GLU A 31 9.03 -8.25 -7.37
C GLU A 31 9.84 -8.72 -6.15
N ASN A 32 9.38 -8.44 -4.94
CA ASN A 32 10.05 -8.89 -3.72
C ASN A 32 10.03 -10.42 -3.58
N ILE A 33 8.94 -11.07 -3.98
CA ILE A 33 8.87 -12.54 -3.99
C ILE A 33 9.80 -13.11 -5.07
N MET A 34 9.72 -12.58 -6.30
CA MET A 34 10.52 -13.07 -7.42
C MET A 34 12.03 -12.85 -7.23
N SER A 35 12.42 -11.79 -6.51
CA SER A 35 13.82 -11.52 -6.17
C SER A 35 14.32 -12.27 -4.93
N GLY A 36 13.47 -13.09 -4.29
CA GLY A 36 13.83 -13.86 -3.11
C GLY A 36 13.99 -13.02 -1.83
N LYS A 37 13.48 -11.78 -1.81
CA LYS A 37 13.50 -10.92 -0.61
C LYS A 37 12.47 -11.34 0.44
N CYS A 38 11.39 -11.99 0.02
CA CYS A 38 10.40 -12.62 0.89
C CYS A 38 9.77 -13.82 0.19
N GLU A 39 9.25 -14.77 0.96
CA GLU A 39 8.54 -15.94 0.43
C GLU A 39 7.08 -15.60 0.13
N ASP A 40 6.48 -14.80 1.02
CA ASP A 40 5.10 -14.33 0.92
C ASP A 40 5.03 -12.81 1.10
N ALA A 41 4.02 -12.18 0.50
CA ALA A 41 3.75 -10.76 0.66
C ALA A 41 2.28 -10.52 1.02
N ILE A 42 2.04 -9.75 2.09
CA ILE A 42 0.71 -9.27 2.46
C ILE A 42 0.53 -7.87 1.88
N ILE A 43 -0.54 -7.68 1.10
CA ILE A 43 -0.82 -6.42 0.41
C ILE A 43 -2.18 -5.91 0.84
N GLY A 44 -2.22 -4.67 1.31
CA GLY A 44 -3.43 -3.99 1.73
C GLY A 44 -3.38 -2.52 1.36
N SER A 45 -4.54 -1.95 1.03
CA SER A 45 -4.70 -0.52 0.80
C SER A 45 -6.00 -0.04 1.43
N THR A 46 -6.01 1.20 1.93
CA THR A 46 -7.21 1.82 2.50
C THR A 46 -7.41 3.19 1.89
N ASN A 47 -8.67 3.54 1.59
CA ASN A 47 -9.05 4.89 1.21
C ASN A 47 -10.13 5.38 2.18
N MET A 48 -9.91 6.50 2.87
CA MET A 48 -10.84 7.06 3.85
C MET A 48 -11.10 8.53 3.54
N CYS A 49 -12.36 8.89 3.30
CA CYS A 49 -12.79 10.25 2.94
C CYS A 49 -13.38 11.00 4.14
N PHE A 50 -12.60 11.22 5.19
CA PHE A 50 -13.08 11.92 6.40
C PHE A 50 -13.02 13.44 6.30
N HIS A 51 -12.12 13.99 5.47
CA HIS A 51 -11.92 15.43 5.38
C HIS A 51 -12.66 16.01 4.16
N PRO A 52 -13.67 16.90 4.33
CA PRO A 52 -14.44 17.43 3.22
C PRO A 52 -13.61 18.27 2.25
N ILE A 53 -12.50 18.88 2.72
CA ILE A 53 -11.58 19.65 1.86
C ILE A 53 -11.06 18.83 0.69
N ALA A 54 -10.64 17.57 0.90
CA ALA A 54 -10.10 16.74 -0.17
C ALA A 54 -11.14 16.49 -1.27
N ASN A 55 -12.38 16.20 -0.89
CA ASN A 55 -13.49 16.01 -1.83
C ASN A 55 -13.81 17.30 -2.60
N LEU A 56 -13.81 18.45 -1.92
CA LEU A 56 -14.03 19.76 -2.56
C LEU A 56 -12.91 20.16 -3.52
N GLN A 57 -11.67 19.75 -3.25
CA GLN A 57 -10.54 19.98 -4.15
C GLN A 57 -10.70 19.21 -5.46
N PHE A 58 -11.02 17.91 -5.38
CA PHE A 58 -11.25 17.10 -6.58
C PHE A 58 -12.50 17.53 -7.37
N ALA A 59 -13.53 18.07 -6.71
CA ALA A 59 -14.73 18.60 -7.37
C ALA A 59 -14.53 19.93 -8.12
N ARG A 60 -13.38 20.61 -7.90
CA ARG A 60 -13.04 21.89 -8.56
C ARG A 60 -12.06 21.73 -9.72
N LEU A 61 -11.57 20.51 -9.96
CA LEU A 61 -10.79 20.13 -11.13
C LEU A 61 -11.73 19.86 -12.31
#